data_AF-A0A971Z023-F1
#
_entry.id   AF-A0A971Z023-F1
#
_cell.length_a   1.000
_cell.length_b   1.000
_cell.length_c   1.000
_cell.angle_alpha   90.00
_cell.angle_beta   90.00
_cell.angle_gamma   90.00
#
_symmetry.space_group_name_H-M   'P 1'
#
loop_
_entity.id
_entity.type
_entity.pdbx_description
1 polymer ?
#
loop_
_entity_poly.entity_id
_entity_poly.type
_entity_poly.pdbx_seq_one_letter_code
_entity_poly.pdbx_strand_id
1 'polypeptide(L)'
;MLTPLDIQNAAFHRSFRGYNEQEVDDFLDRVFLEYEQLYRENLELKEQLEKLKAAPSSPAHDLAHLRAAQAATADYEEALRQSSEIIADAKLRAEEMIAQAQQAVAREKKRLEELKQQRRMFKEQFKAMLQTFFHILKESEDELVTDSTIVMRAQVSAGSEEKEQA
;
A
#
# COMPACT_ATOMS: atom_id res chain seq x y z
N MET A 1 -41.73 -42.61 38.15
CA MET A 1 -40.95 -41.60 38.91
C MET A 1 -41.74 -41.27 40.15
N LEU A 2 -41.08 -41.03 41.28
CA LEU A 2 -41.77 -40.50 42.45
C LEU A 2 -42.30 -39.10 42.12
N THR A 3 -43.47 -38.79 42.61
CA THR A 3 -44.03 -37.45 42.62
C THR A 3 -43.76 -36.80 43.98
N PRO A 4 -43.78 -35.46 44.09
CA PRO A 4 -43.70 -34.81 45.39
C PRO A 4 -44.73 -35.38 46.39
N LEU A 5 -45.93 -35.72 45.91
CA LEU A 5 -47.00 -36.33 46.72
C LEU A 5 -46.61 -37.71 47.28
N ASP A 6 -45.77 -38.47 46.59
CA ASP A 6 -45.29 -39.78 47.08
C ASP A 6 -44.27 -39.64 48.21
N ILE A 7 -43.55 -38.51 48.27
CA ILE A 7 -42.60 -38.19 49.35
C ILE A 7 -43.38 -37.75 50.59
N GLN A 8 -44.43 -36.95 50.42
CA GLN A 8 -45.29 -36.48 51.51
C GLN A 8 -46.05 -37.62 52.20
N ASN A 9 -46.44 -38.65 51.44
CA ASN A 9 -47.20 -39.79 51.95
C ASN A 9 -46.30 -40.98 52.36
N ALA A 10 -44.98 -40.80 52.42
CA ALA A 10 -44.05 -41.86 52.76
C ALA A 10 -44.19 -42.27 54.24
N ALA A 11 -44.61 -43.51 54.50
CA ALA A 11 -44.72 -44.06 55.85
C ALA A 11 -43.62 -45.08 56.12
N PHE A 12 -42.87 -44.88 57.21
CA PHE A 12 -41.78 -45.76 57.64
C PHE A 12 -42.20 -46.64 58.83
N HIS A 13 -41.72 -47.88 58.86
CA HIS A 13 -42.04 -48.84 59.92
C HIS A 13 -41.08 -48.66 61.11
N ARG A 14 -41.60 -48.70 62.35
CA ARG A 14 -40.79 -48.60 63.58
C ARG A 14 -39.98 -49.88 63.82
N SER A 15 -38.69 -49.73 64.15
CA SER A 15 -37.78 -50.83 64.51
C SER A 15 -37.11 -50.56 65.85
N PHE A 16 -36.71 -51.62 66.57
CA PHE A 16 -36.08 -51.55 67.91
C PHE A 16 -34.80 -50.71 67.95
N ARG A 17 -34.15 -50.51 66.80
CA ARG A 17 -33.13 -49.46 66.55
C ARG A 17 -33.46 -48.81 65.21
N GLY A 18 -33.51 -47.48 65.16
CA GLY A 18 -33.87 -46.73 63.95
C GLY A 18 -33.46 -45.26 64.05
N TYR A 19 -33.66 -44.54 62.97
CA TYR A 19 -33.46 -43.08 62.94
C TYR A 19 -34.49 -42.38 63.81
N ASN A 20 -34.13 -41.18 64.29
CA ASN A 20 -35.05 -40.33 65.02
C ASN A 20 -36.15 -39.84 64.08
N GLU A 21 -37.40 -40.19 64.37
CA GLU A 21 -38.56 -39.85 63.53
C GLU A 21 -38.66 -38.35 63.28
N GLN A 22 -38.44 -37.52 64.30
CA GLN A 22 -38.53 -36.07 64.17
C GLN A 22 -37.47 -35.51 63.19
N GLU A 23 -36.25 -36.02 63.24
CA GLU A 23 -35.17 -35.59 62.33
C GLU A 23 -35.39 -36.09 60.90
N VAL A 24 -36.01 -37.26 60.76
CA VAL A 24 -36.39 -37.82 59.46
C VAL A 24 -37.53 -37.00 58.85
N ASP A 25 -38.55 -36.65 59.62
CA ASP A 25 -39.67 -35.81 59.17
C ASP A 25 -39.17 -34.42 58.73
N ASP A 26 -38.35 -33.75 59.56
CA ASP A 26 -37.75 -32.45 59.23
C ASP A 26 -36.83 -32.51 57.98
N PHE A 27 -36.24 -33.67 57.70
CA PHE A 27 -35.46 -33.89 56.48
C PHE A 27 -36.36 -34.13 55.27
N LEU A 28 -37.43 -34.92 55.41
CA LEU A 28 -38.39 -35.21 54.36
C LEU A 28 -39.16 -33.96 53.93
N ASP A 29 -39.48 -33.05 54.85
CA ASP A 29 -40.10 -31.76 54.52
C ASP A 29 -39.20 -30.90 53.62
N ARG A 30 -37.89 -30.86 53.93
CA ARG A 30 -36.90 -30.14 53.09
C ARG A 30 -36.75 -30.80 51.72
N VAL A 31 -36.65 -32.13 51.69
CA VAL A 31 -36.58 -32.90 50.44
C VAL A 31 -37.83 -32.70 49.60
N PHE A 32 -39.02 -32.67 50.22
CA PHE A 32 -40.27 -32.43 49.53
C PHE A 32 -40.29 -31.06 48.86
N LEU A 33 -39.93 -29.98 49.57
CA LEU A 33 -39.92 -28.62 49.03
C LEU A 33 -38.95 -28.47 47.86
N GLU A 34 -37.72 -28.97 48.01
CA GLU A 34 -36.70 -28.91 46.95
C GLU A 34 -37.10 -29.78 45.75
N TYR A 35 -37.66 -30.97 46.00
CA TYR A 35 -38.12 -31.86 44.92
C TYR A 35 -39.33 -31.30 44.17
N GLU A 36 -40.26 -30.66 44.86
CA GLU A 36 -41.40 -30.00 44.24
C GLU A 36 -40.96 -28.85 43.31
N GLN A 37 -39.99 -28.04 43.76
CA GLN A 37 -39.40 -26.99 42.93
C GLN A 37 -38.71 -27.59 41.69
N LEU A 38 -37.85 -28.58 41.89
CA LEU A 38 -37.14 -29.24 40.79
C LEU A 38 -38.12 -29.90 39.79
N TYR A 39 -39.19 -30.51 40.30
CA TYR A 39 -40.21 -31.14 39.47
C TYR A 39 -40.97 -30.12 38.63
N ARG A 40 -41.33 -28.95 39.19
CA ARG A 40 -41.94 -27.84 38.44
C ARG A 40 -41.02 -27.30 37.36
N GLU A 41 -39.76 -27.00 37.71
CA GLU A 41 -38.76 -26.52 36.74
C GLU A 41 -38.54 -27.53 35.61
N ASN A 42 -38.49 -28.83 35.93
CA ASN A 42 -38.34 -29.87 34.92
C ASN A 42 -39.55 -29.94 33.97
N LEU A 43 -40.76 -29.73 34.48
CA LEU A 43 -41.97 -29.73 33.68
C LEU A 43 -42.02 -28.51 32.75
N GLU A 44 -41.65 -27.33 33.25
CA GLU A 44 -41.55 -26.11 32.45
C GLU A 44 -40.48 -26.24 31.36
N LEU A 45 -39.28 -26.75 31.70
CA LEU A 45 -38.21 -26.98 30.74
C LEU A 45 -38.62 -27.99 29.66
N LYS A 46 -39.34 -29.06 30.03
CA LYS A 46 -39.89 -30.01 29.06
C LYS A 46 -40.89 -29.34 28.13
N GLU A 47 -41.77 -28.49 28.64
CA GLU A 47 -42.74 -27.75 27.82
C GLU A 47 -42.05 -26.78 26.85
N GLN A 48 -41.03 -26.04 27.31
CA GLN A 48 -40.24 -25.16 26.45
C GLN A 48 -39.50 -25.94 25.36
N LEU A 49 -38.93 -27.09 25.70
CA LEU A 49 -38.22 -27.96 24.78
C LEU A 49 -39.16 -28.55 23.71
N GLU A 50 -40.36 -28.99 24.12
CA GLU A 50 -41.39 -29.44 23.18
C GLU A 50 -41.87 -28.29 22.27
N LYS A 51 -42.02 -27.06 22.78
CA LYS A 51 -42.34 -25.88 21.94
C LYS A 51 -41.23 -25.58 20.92
N LEU A 52 -39.97 -25.65 21.31
CA LEU A 52 -38.81 -25.45 20.44
C LEU A 52 -38.67 -26.56 19.38
N LYS A 53 -38.96 -27.81 19.75
CA LYS A 53 -38.99 -28.95 18.80
C LYS A 53 -40.19 -28.94 17.89
N ALA A 54 -41.34 -28.48 18.38
CA ALA A 54 -42.56 -28.34 17.61
C ALA A 54 -42.54 -27.12 16.69
N ALA A 55 -41.64 -26.15 16.91
CA ALA A 55 -41.31 -25.15 15.91
C ALA A 55 -40.66 -25.89 14.72
N PRO A 56 -41.34 -25.98 13.56
CA PRO A 56 -40.79 -26.72 12.44
C PRO A 56 -39.54 -25.97 11.96
N SER A 57 -38.36 -26.60 12.03
CA SER A 57 -37.28 -26.27 11.11
C SER A 57 -37.78 -26.67 9.73
N SER A 58 -38.56 -25.78 9.12
CA SER A 58 -39.13 -26.04 7.80
C SER A 58 -37.97 -26.32 6.85
N PRO A 59 -38.03 -27.37 6.00
CA PRO A 59 -37.03 -27.61 4.95
C PRO A 59 -36.79 -26.36 4.09
N ALA A 60 -37.78 -25.47 4.01
CA ALA A 60 -37.66 -24.17 3.35
C ALA A 60 -36.69 -23.21 4.07
N HIS A 61 -36.60 -23.26 5.41
CA HIS A 61 -35.68 -22.44 6.20
C HIS A 61 -34.24 -22.90 6.02
N ASP A 62 -33.98 -24.21 6.11
CA ASP A 62 -32.65 -24.77 5.89
C ASP A 62 -32.17 -24.54 4.45
N LEU A 63 -33.07 -24.69 3.47
CA LEU A 63 -32.77 -24.37 2.07
C LEU A 63 -32.49 -22.88 1.85
N ALA A 64 -33.17 -21.99 2.57
CA ALA A 64 -32.93 -20.55 2.50
C ALA A 64 -31.55 -20.19 3.07
N HIS A 65 -31.17 -20.77 4.22
CA HIS A 65 -29.84 -20.59 4.81
C HIS A 65 -28.73 -21.12 3.90
N LEU A 66 -28.92 -22.30 3.30
CA LEU A 66 -27.95 -22.89 2.38
C LEU A 66 -27.78 -22.03 1.11
N ARG A 67 -28.87 -21.49 0.56
CA ARG A 67 -28.81 -20.53 -0.55
C ARG A 67 -28.12 -19.23 -0.17
N ALA A 68 -28.39 -18.70 1.03
CA ALA A 68 -27.73 -17.49 1.51
C ALA A 68 -26.21 -17.72 1.69
N ALA A 69 -25.83 -18.89 2.21
CA ALA A 69 -24.42 -19.28 2.31
C ALA A 69 -23.75 -19.41 0.93
N GLN A 70 -24.44 -20.02 -0.05
CA GLN A 70 -23.95 -20.13 -1.43
C GLN A 70 -23.80 -18.76 -2.11
N ALA A 71 -24.77 -17.86 -1.92
CA ALA A 71 -24.69 -16.50 -2.43
C ALA A 71 -23.51 -15.76 -1.81
N ALA A 72 -23.33 -15.85 -0.48
CA ALA A 72 -22.20 -15.23 0.21
C ALA A 72 -20.84 -15.77 -0.27
N THR A 73 -20.74 -17.07 -0.57
CA THR A 73 -19.51 -17.64 -1.16
C THR A 73 -19.26 -17.13 -2.57
N ALA A 74 -20.31 -17.01 -3.40
CA ALA A 74 -20.18 -16.50 -4.76
C ALA A 74 -19.78 -15.01 -4.77
N ASP A 75 -20.40 -14.19 -3.90
CA ASP A 75 -20.06 -12.78 -3.73
C ASP A 75 -18.60 -12.63 -3.26
N TYR A 76 -18.14 -13.50 -2.36
CA TYR A 76 -16.75 -13.51 -1.89
C TYR A 76 -15.76 -13.87 -3.02
N GLU A 77 -16.06 -14.90 -3.80
CA GLU A 77 -15.23 -15.30 -4.95
C GLU A 77 -15.17 -14.20 -6.01
N GLU A 78 -16.28 -13.53 -6.29
CA GLU A 78 -16.34 -12.41 -7.22
C GLU A 78 -15.53 -11.22 -6.71
N ALA A 79 -15.68 -10.86 -5.44
CA ALA A 79 -14.89 -9.80 -4.81
C ALA A 79 -13.38 -10.11 -4.83
N LEU A 80 -12.99 -11.37 -4.61
CA LEU A 80 -11.60 -11.81 -4.70
C LEU A 80 -11.07 -11.68 -6.12
N ARG A 81 -11.87 -12.07 -7.12
CA ARG A 81 -11.51 -11.94 -8.54
C ARG A 81 -11.32 -10.48 -8.93
N GLN A 82 -12.27 -9.62 -8.58
CA GLN A 82 -12.18 -8.17 -8.83
C GLN A 82 -10.97 -7.55 -8.13
N SER A 83 -10.71 -7.92 -6.87
CA SER A 83 -9.53 -7.47 -6.14
C SER A 83 -8.23 -7.87 -6.85
N SER A 84 -8.15 -9.11 -7.33
CA SER A 84 -6.98 -9.62 -8.06
C SER A 84 -6.76 -8.88 -9.39
N GLU A 85 -7.84 -8.57 -10.12
CA GLU A 85 -7.79 -7.80 -11.36
C GLU A 85 -7.32 -6.36 -11.10
N ILE A 86 -7.84 -5.70 -10.06
CA ILE A 86 -7.41 -4.35 -9.67
C ILE A 86 -5.92 -4.33 -9.31
N ILE A 87 -5.45 -5.33 -8.55
CA ILE A 87 -4.03 -5.43 -8.18
C ILE A 87 -3.17 -5.67 -9.43
N ALA A 88 -3.62 -6.51 -10.36
CA ALA A 88 -2.90 -6.78 -11.61
C ALA A 88 -2.82 -5.52 -12.49
N ASP A 89 -3.92 -4.80 -12.69
CA ASP A 89 -3.96 -3.55 -13.46
C ASP A 89 -3.10 -2.47 -12.80
N ALA A 90 -3.18 -2.32 -11.48
CA ALA A 90 -2.34 -1.37 -10.74
C ALA A 90 -0.84 -1.66 -10.89
N LYS A 91 -0.44 -2.94 -10.88
CA LYS A 91 0.95 -3.36 -11.13
C LYS A 91 1.39 -3.04 -12.55
N LEU A 92 0.57 -3.37 -13.55
CA LEU A 92 0.86 -3.08 -14.95
C LEU A 92 1.07 -1.57 -15.17
N ARG A 93 0.16 -0.74 -14.66
CA ARG A 93 0.28 0.72 -14.75
C ARG A 93 1.52 1.25 -14.04
N ALA A 94 1.87 0.70 -12.88
CA ALA A 94 3.09 1.09 -12.17
C ALA A 94 4.35 0.75 -12.98
N GLU A 95 4.40 -0.43 -13.60
CA GLU A 95 5.50 -0.83 -14.48
C GLU A 95 5.61 0.08 -15.71
N GLU A 96 4.48 0.41 -16.34
CA GLU A 96 4.42 1.35 -17.46
C GLU A 96 4.91 2.75 -17.06
N MET A 97 4.47 3.26 -15.91
CA MET A 97 4.92 4.55 -15.38
C MET A 97 6.43 4.58 -15.14
N ILE A 98 6.98 3.50 -14.57
CA ILE A 98 8.43 3.38 -14.35
C ILE A 98 9.17 3.34 -15.68
N ALA A 99 8.70 2.56 -16.65
CA ALA A 99 9.31 2.47 -17.98
C ALA A 99 9.30 3.83 -18.70
N GLN A 100 8.17 4.56 -18.65
CA GLN A 100 8.07 5.91 -19.20
C GLN A 100 9.01 6.89 -18.52
N ALA A 101 9.11 6.85 -17.19
CA ALA A 101 10.03 7.69 -16.42
C ALA A 101 11.49 7.41 -16.78
N GLN A 102 11.87 6.13 -16.88
CA GLN A 102 13.21 5.72 -17.31
C GLN A 102 13.53 6.20 -18.74
N GLN A 103 12.57 6.09 -19.65
CA GLN A 103 12.72 6.59 -21.02
C GLN A 103 12.88 8.12 -21.06
N ALA A 104 12.10 8.86 -20.25
CA ALA A 104 12.23 10.30 -20.12
C ALA A 104 13.62 10.70 -19.58
N VAL A 105 14.09 10.05 -18.52
CA VAL A 105 15.44 10.27 -17.97
C VAL A 105 16.52 9.98 -19.00
N ALA A 106 16.40 8.90 -19.77
CA ALA A 106 17.35 8.57 -20.82
C ALA A 106 17.38 9.63 -21.93
N ARG A 107 16.21 10.13 -22.35
CA ARG A 107 16.10 11.24 -23.31
C ARG A 107 16.77 12.52 -22.80
N GLU A 108 16.49 12.92 -21.57
CA GLU A 108 17.07 14.13 -20.98
C GLU A 108 18.59 14.01 -20.78
N LYS A 109 19.10 12.84 -20.38
CA LYS A 109 20.54 12.58 -20.32
C LYS A 109 21.20 12.73 -21.70
N LYS A 110 20.59 12.19 -22.74
CA LYS A 110 21.10 12.33 -24.11
C LYS A 110 21.14 13.80 -24.54
N ARG A 111 20.05 14.54 -24.28
CA ARG A 111 19.94 15.97 -24.58
C ARG A 111 20.98 16.80 -23.83
N LEU A 112 21.25 16.45 -22.57
CA LEU A 112 22.29 17.09 -21.78
C LEU A 112 23.69 16.88 -22.39
N GLU A 113 24.01 15.66 -22.82
CA GLU A 113 25.30 15.38 -23.46
C GLU A 113 25.44 16.09 -24.81
N GLU A 114 24.38 16.14 -25.63
CA GLU A 114 24.35 16.91 -26.87
C GLU A 114 24.60 18.42 -26.61
N LEU A 115 23.92 19.00 -25.61
CA LEU A 115 24.13 20.40 -25.21
C LEU A 115 25.55 20.66 -24.70
N LYS A 116 26.13 19.75 -23.92
CA LYS A 116 27.52 19.85 -23.46
C LYS A 116 28.49 19.83 -24.65
N GLN A 117 28.25 18.96 -25.63
CA GLN A 117 29.05 18.87 -26.84
C GLN A 117 28.93 20.15 -27.68
N GLN A 118 27.71 20.66 -27.89
CA GLN A 118 27.48 21.94 -28.57
C GLN A 118 28.20 23.10 -27.87
N ARG A 119 28.10 23.19 -26.54
CA ARG A 119 28.83 24.20 -25.75
C ARG A 119 30.34 24.08 -25.93
N ARG A 120 30.87 22.85 -25.96
CA ARG A 120 32.31 22.62 -26.15
C ARG A 120 32.75 23.05 -27.56
N MET A 121 32.03 22.64 -28.60
CA MET A 121 32.32 23.03 -29.98
C MET A 121 32.23 24.55 -30.15
N PHE A 122 31.19 25.19 -29.61
CA PHE A 122 31.06 26.64 -29.63
C PHE A 122 32.25 27.33 -28.96
N LYS A 123 32.69 26.85 -27.78
CA LYS A 123 33.85 27.41 -27.09
C LYS A 123 35.14 27.28 -27.92
N GLU A 124 35.35 26.13 -28.56
CA GLU A 124 36.51 25.88 -29.43
C GLU A 124 36.47 26.77 -30.69
N GLN A 125 35.31 26.85 -31.36
CA GLN A 125 35.09 27.72 -32.52
C GLN A 125 35.26 29.20 -32.18
N PHE A 126 34.69 29.65 -31.07
CA PHE A 126 34.79 31.04 -30.62
C PHE A 126 36.22 31.42 -30.27
N LYS A 127 36.97 30.51 -29.61
CA LYS A 127 38.41 30.71 -29.36
C LYS A 127 39.20 30.82 -30.65
N ALA A 128 38.97 29.93 -31.62
CA ALA A 128 39.65 29.98 -32.91
C ALA A 128 39.35 31.30 -33.64
N MET A 129 38.08 31.74 -33.65
CA MET A 129 37.68 33.02 -34.24
C MET A 129 38.41 34.20 -33.60
N LEU A 130 38.51 34.26 -32.27
CA LEU A 130 39.27 35.30 -31.58
C LEU A 130 40.76 35.25 -31.90
N GLN A 131 41.36 34.06 -32.02
CA GLN A 131 42.76 33.90 -32.41
C GLN A 131 43.00 34.40 -33.84
N THR A 132 42.08 34.15 -34.76
CA THR A 132 42.15 34.69 -36.13
C THR A 132 42.07 36.22 -36.13
N PHE A 133 41.11 36.81 -35.41
CA PHE A 133 41.01 38.27 -35.31
C PHE A 133 42.27 38.89 -34.67
N PHE A 134 42.81 38.26 -33.64
CA PHE A 134 44.05 38.72 -33.01
C PHE A 134 45.24 38.64 -33.96
N HIS A 135 45.33 37.57 -34.77
CA HIS A 135 46.39 37.43 -35.77
C HIS A 135 46.32 38.52 -36.84
N ILE A 136 45.13 38.78 -37.38
CA ILE A 136 44.91 39.85 -38.38
C ILE A 136 45.28 41.22 -37.81
N LEU A 137 44.87 41.53 -36.57
CA LEU A 137 45.24 42.79 -35.93
C LEU A 137 46.76 42.92 -35.78
N LYS A 138 47.44 41.84 -35.37
CA LYS A 138 48.89 41.83 -35.24
C LYS A 138 49.60 42.02 -36.59
N GLU A 139 49.14 41.34 -37.62
CA GLU A 139 49.68 41.47 -38.98
C GLU A 139 49.50 42.90 -39.53
N SER A 140 48.35 43.53 -39.25
CA SER A 140 48.13 44.93 -39.61
C SER A 140 49.01 45.93 -38.83
N GLU A 141 49.29 45.67 -37.55
CA GLU A 141 50.25 46.47 -36.77
C GLU A 141 51.68 46.31 -37.33
N ASP A 142 52.09 45.08 -37.64
CA ASP A 142 53.41 44.80 -38.22
C ASP A 142 53.56 45.44 -39.61
N GLU A 143 52.52 45.41 -40.46
CA GLU A 143 52.49 46.11 -41.75
C GLU A 143 52.66 47.64 -41.57
N LEU A 144 51.92 48.27 -40.65
CA LEU A 144 52.03 49.70 -40.36
C LEU A 144 53.44 50.09 -39.88
N VAL A 145 54.08 49.24 -39.08
CA VAL A 145 55.47 49.45 -38.63
C VAL A 145 56.43 49.32 -39.80
N THR A 146 56.28 48.31 -40.66
CA THR A 146 57.14 48.13 -41.84
C THR A 146 57.01 49.27 -42.85
N ASP A 147 55.79 49.74 -43.14
CA ASP A 147 55.59 50.91 -44.02
C ASP A 147 56.22 52.17 -43.41
N SER A 148 56.06 52.39 -42.10
CA SER A 148 56.72 53.50 -41.41
C SER A 148 58.25 53.40 -41.46
N THR A 149 58.82 52.20 -41.32
CA THR A 149 60.28 52.01 -41.39
C THR A 149 60.83 52.15 -42.81
N ILE A 150 60.08 51.71 -43.82
CA ILE A 150 60.44 51.88 -45.24
C ILE A 150 60.41 53.37 -45.60
N VAL A 151 59.37 54.10 -45.19
CA VAL A 151 59.25 55.55 -45.41
C VAL A 151 60.39 56.30 -44.70
N MET A 152 60.70 55.97 -43.45
CA MET A 152 61.85 56.56 -42.74
C MET A 152 63.18 56.27 -43.43
N ARG A 153 63.43 55.04 -43.90
CA ARG A 153 64.67 54.70 -44.63
C ARG A 153 64.78 55.42 -45.97
N ALA A 154 63.68 55.54 -46.72
CA ALA A 154 63.66 56.26 -47.98
C ALA A 154 63.96 57.76 -47.79
N GLN A 155 63.42 58.38 -46.75
CA GLN A 155 63.70 59.78 -46.42
C GLN A 155 65.15 60.02 -45.95
N VAL A 156 65.73 59.09 -45.19
CA VAL A 156 67.14 59.19 -44.76
C VAL A 156 68.11 59.03 -45.94
N SER A 157 67.81 58.13 -46.90
CA SER A 157 68.62 57.95 -48.12
C SER A 157 68.58 59.18 -49.04
N ALA A 158 67.41 59.79 -49.21
CA ALA A 158 67.27 61.00 -50.02
C ALA A 158 67.97 62.22 -49.38
N GLY A 159 67.92 62.34 -48.05
CA GLY A 159 68.59 63.43 -47.32
C GLY A 159 70.12 63.32 -47.26
N SER A 160 70.70 62.14 -47.48
CA SER A 160 72.15 61.97 -47.61
C SER A 160 72.68 62.37 -48.99
N GLU A 161 71.90 62.18 -50.06
CA GLU A 161 72.30 62.54 -51.43
C GLU A 161 72.29 64.06 -51.67
N GLU A 162 71.38 64.81 -51.03
CA GLU A 162 71.35 66.28 -51.12
C GLU A 162 72.51 66.98 -50.38
N LYS A 163 73.15 66.32 -49.41
CA LYS A 163 74.29 66.89 -48.66
C LYS A 163 75.65 66.67 -49.31
N GLU A 164 75.75 65.86 -50.35
CA GLU A 164 77.01 65.57 -51.06
C GLU A 164 77.19 66.42 -52.33
N GLN A 165 76.21 67.28 -52.67
CA GLN A 165 76.23 68.17 -53.83
C GLN A 165 76.29 69.68 -53.49
N ALA A 166 76.47 70.04 -52.21
CA ALA A 166 76.64 71.42 -51.74
C ALA A 166 78.03 71.60 -51.11
#